data_AF-A0AAW6JNG3-F1
#
_entry.id   AF-A0AAW6JNG3-F1
#
_cell.length_a   1.000
_cell.length_b   1.000
_cell.length_c   1.000
_cell.angle_alpha   90.00
_cell.angle_beta   90.00
_cell.angle_gamma   90.00
#
_symmetry.space_group_name_H-M   'P 1'
#
loop_
_entity.id
_entity.type
_entity.pdbx_description
1 polymer ?
#
loop_
_entity_poly.entity_id
_entity_poly.type
_entity_poly.pdbx_seq_one_letter_code
_entity_poly.pdbx_strand_id
1 'polypeptide(L)'
;MSLSNQNIVTYSPAYTVVPTYECFNRCTYCNFRTEPGQSPWLTLAEAEKTLLQLKNQNVCEILMLSGEVHPHSAQREAWFQRIYDLCALALEMGFLPHTNVGPLSWAEMRKLKNVNASMGLMLEQLTPKLLNTVHRHAPSKLPQVRSQQLQWAGELKIPFTTGLLLGIGETESDCWETLAAISESHAHYHHIQEVILQPHSPGTLQSFDAPAFNPHQLPEVITKAREILPADITIQIPPNLVEDGNWLLACIAAGARDLGGIGPKDEVNPDYPHLQTEELKSILESGGWELVPRLPLYPQFDDWLGAELRHKVKGWRERF
;
A
#
# COMPACT_ATOMS: atom_id res chain seq x y z
N MET A 1 -7.63 -7.01 24.30
CA MET A 1 -7.39 -5.73 25.01
C MET A 1 -7.20 -4.68 23.93
N SER A 2 -7.95 -3.58 23.99
CA SER A 2 -7.86 -2.49 23.01
C SER A 2 -6.43 -1.94 23.01
N LEU A 3 -5.79 -1.87 21.85
CA LEU A 3 -4.48 -1.23 21.63
C LEU A 3 -4.46 0.27 22.01
N SER A 4 -5.61 0.85 22.40
CA SER A 4 -5.76 2.26 22.76
C SER A 4 -4.97 2.72 23.99
N ASN A 5 -4.36 1.82 24.76
CA ASN A 5 -3.59 2.14 25.97
C ASN A 5 -2.08 1.89 25.83
N GLN A 6 -1.58 1.54 24.65
CA GLN A 6 -0.15 1.30 24.44
C GLN A 6 0.37 2.28 23.40
N ASN A 7 1.49 2.95 23.71
CA ASN A 7 2.20 3.83 22.78
C ASN A 7 2.92 2.97 21.72
N ILE A 8 2.15 2.25 20.90
CA ILE A 8 2.66 1.35 19.87
C ILE A 8 2.49 2.01 18.50
N VAL A 9 3.54 1.89 17.70
CA VAL A 9 3.53 2.12 16.27
C VAL A 9 3.93 0.81 15.60
N THR A 10 3.21 0.42 14.55
CA THR A 10 3.49 -0.83 13.85
C THR A 10 4.19 -0.62 12.52
N TYR A 11 4.84 -1.67 12.03
CA TYR A 11 5.35 -1.77 10.67
C TYR A 11 5.31 -3.23 10.22
N SER A 12 5.26 -3.47 8.91
CA SER A 12 5.37 -4.83 8.37
C SER A 12 6.78 -5.08 7.85
N PRO A 13 7.50 -6.11 8.32
CA PRO A 13 8.78 -6.49 7.72
C PRO A 13 8.54 -7.05 6.31
N ALA A 14 8.90 -6.28 5.29
CA ALA A 14 8.43 -6.47 3.92
C ALA A 14 9.57 -6.50 2.89
N TYR A 15 9.30 -7.14 1.75
CA TYR A 15 10.13 -7.04 0.56
C TYR A 15 9.24 -6.86 -0.67
N THR A 16 9.57 -5.88 -1.51
CA THR A 16 8.80 -5.58 -2.73
C THR A 16 9.26 -6.47 -3.87
N VAL A 17 8.34 -7.22 -4.46
CA VAL A 17 8.54 -7.94 -5.71
C VAL A 17 7.78 -7.21 -6.80
N VAL A 18 8.46 -6.89 -7.90
CA VAL A 18 7.89 -6.16 -9.03
C VAL A 18 7.68 -7.10 -10.22
N PRO A 19 6.45 -7.57 -10.50
CA PRO A 19 6.16 -8.40 -11.66
C PRO A 19 6.52 -7.70 -12.99
N THR A 20 6.26 -6.41 -13.08
CA THR A 20 6.64 -5.56 -14.21
C THR A 20 6.54 -4.09 -13.80
N TYR A 21 7.43 -3.25 -14.35
CA TYR A 21 7.30 -1.79 -14.27
C TYR A 21 6.45 -1.21 -15.41
N GLU A 22 6.10 -2.02 -16.41
CA GLU A 22 5.34 -1.57 -17.57
C GLU A 22 3.95 -1.10 -17.16
N CYS A 23 3.59 0.13 -17.53
CA CYS A 23 2.28 0.68 -17.21
C CYS A 23 1.72 1.46 -18.39
N PHE A 24 0.49 1.12 -18.78
CA PHE A 24 -0.21 1.86 -19.84
C PHE A 24 -0.72 3.25 -19.38
N ASN A 25 -0.84 3.47 -18.06
CA ASN A 25 -1.17 4.76 -17.50
C ASN A 25 0.07 5.66 -17.46
N ARG A 26 -0.11 6.96 -17.70
CA ARG A 26 0.95 7.97 -17.61
C ARG A 26 0.59 9.01 -16.54
N CYS A 27 0.52 8.57 -15.29
CA CYS A 27 0.38 9.50 -14.16
C CYS A 27 1.63 10.37 -14.10
N THR A 28 1.49 11.69 -14.17
CA THR A 28 2.65 12.58 -14.34
C THR A 28 3.56 12.60 -13.11
N TYR A 29 3.05 12.29 -11.92
CA TYR A 29 3.82 12.22 -10.67
C TYR A 29 4.54 10.88 -10.45
N CYS A 30 4.33 9.88 -11.30
CA CYS A 30 4.78 8.52 -11.04
C CYS A 30 6.22 8.30 -11.52
N ASN A 31 7.11 7.97 -10.58
CA ASN A 31 8.51 7.59 -10.86
C ASN A 31 8.71 6.10 -11.15
N PHE A 32 7.69 5.28 -10.91
CA PHE A 32 7.80 3.82 -10.98
C PHE A 32 7.65 3.25 -12.40
N ARG A 33 6.81 3.87 -13.23
CA ARG A 33 6.41 3.25 -14.51
C ARG A 33 7.53 3.25 -15.55
N THR A 34 7.50 2.25 -16.41
CA THR A 34 8.16 2.25 -17.72
C THR A 34 7.13 2.11 -18.84
N GLU A 35 7.54 2.47 -20.06
CA GLU A 35 6.68 2.32 -21.24
C GLU A 35 6.44 0.85 -21.57
N PRO A 36 5.23 0.44 -21.99
CA PRO A 36 4.96 -0.92 -22.42
C PRO A 36 5.93 -1.40 -23.50
N GLY A 37 6.50 -2.59 -23.31
CA GLY A 37 7.52 -3.19 -24.18
C GLY A 37 8.96 -2.85 -23.82
N GLN A 38 9.23 -2.03 -22.79
CA GLN A 38 10.59 -1.61 -22.41
C GLN A 38 11.16 -2.39 -21.23
N SER A 39 10.36 -3.17 -20.50
CA SER A 39 10.81 -3.88 -19.29
C SER A 39 10.32 -5.32 -19.29
N PRO A 40 11.21 -6.32 -19.29
CA PRO A 40 10.79 -7.72 -19.24
C PRO A 40 10.07 -8.01 -17.92
N TRP A 41 9.05 -8.86 -17.98
CA TRP A 41 8.34 -9.29 -16.78
C TRP A 41 9.20 -10.24 -15.96
N LEU A 42 9.14 -10.10 -14.63
CA LEU A 42 9.87 -10.92 -13.69
C LEU A 42 9.55 -12.41 -13.87
N THR A 43 10.60 -13.23 -13.98
CA THR A 43 10.43 -14.67 -14.09
C THR A 43 10.19 -15.34 -12.73
N LEU A 44 9.52 -16.50 -12.72
CA LEU A 44 9.38 -17.29 -11.49
C LEU A 44 10.75 -17.73 -10.94
N ALA A 45 11.70 -18.05 -11.82
CA ALA A 45 13.06 -18.43 -11.43
C ALA A 45 13.83 -17.25 -10.78
N GLU A 46 13.67 -16.03 -11.32
CA GLU A 46 14.26 -14.83 -10.70
C GLU A 46 13.60 -14.52 -9.36
N ALA A 47 12.26 -14.61 -9.28
CA ALA A 47 11.54 -14.42 -8.02
C ALA A 47 11.94 -15.45 -6.96
N GLU A 48 12.01 -16.73 -7.33
CA GLU A 48 12.44 -17.81 -6.42
C GLU A 48 13.85 -17.55 -5.89
N LYS A 49 14.79 -17.14 -6.75
CA LYS A 49 16.16 -16.79 -6.34
C LYS A 49 16.16 -15.68 -5.29
N THR A 50 15.34 -14.64 -5.48
CA THR A 50 15.19 -13.54 -4.51
C THR A 50 14.57 -14.06 -3.21
N LEU A 51 13.44 -14.77 -3.28
CA LEU A 51 12.72 -15.30 -2.12
C LEU A 51 13.57 -16.27 -1.29
N LEU A 52 14.45 -17.06 -1.92
CA LEU A 52 15.41 -17.94 -1.24
C LEU A 52 16.38 -17.15 -0.35
N GLN A 53 16.80 -15.95 -0.77
CA GLN A 53 17.69 -15.10 0.02
C GLN A 53 16.98 -14.48 1.25
N LEU A 54 15.66 -14.37 1.20
CA LEU A 54 14.84 -13.80 2.28
C LEU A 54 14.46 -14.83 3.36
N LYS A 55 14.58 -16.14 3.10
CA LYS A 55 14.15 -17.22 4.01
C LYS A 55 14.74 -17.14 5.42
N ASN A 56 15.96 -16.63 5.55
CA ASN A 56 16.68 -16.49 6.82
C ASN A 56 16.63 -15.06 7.37
N GLN A 57 15.85 -14.19 6.76
CA GLN A 57 15.64 -12.82 7.19
C GLN A 57 14.28 -12.71 7.89
N ASN A 58 14.10 -11.64 8.65
CA ASN A 58 12.82 -11.36 9.30
C ASN A 58 11.86 -10.66 8.33
N VAL A 59 11.61 -11.25 7.15
CA VAL A 59 10.66 -10.72 6.15
C VAL A 59 9.44 -11.62 6.10
N CYS A 60 8.27 -11.06 6.41
CA CYS A 60 7.01 -11.79 6.38
C CYS A 60 6.14 -11.40 5.16
N GLU A 61 6.15 -10.12 4.79
CA GLU A 61 5.34 -9.58 3.70
C GLU A 61 6.11 -9.62 2.39
N ILE A 62 5.47 -10.11 1.33
CA ILE A 62 5.90 -9.84 -0.04
C ILE A 62 4.90 -8.89 -0.67
N LEU A 63 5.30 -7.63 -0.80
CA LEU A 63 4.52 -6.60 -1.47
C LEU A 63 4.63 -6.83 -2.98
N MET A 64 3.56 -7.33 -3.58
CA MET A 64 3.45 -7.48 -5.02
C MET A 64 3.00 -6.16 -5.63
N LEU A 65 3.98 -5.35 -6.05
CA LEU A 65 3.77 -4.03 -6.64
C LEU A 65 4.02 -4.09 -8.15
N SER A 66 3.05 -3.73 -8.98
CA SER A 66 3.18 -3.85 -10.44
C SER A 66 2.69 -2.62 -11.18
N GLY A 67 3.28 -2.39 -12.35
CA GLY A 67 2.66 -1.58 -13.39
C GLY A 67 1.43 -2.28 -13.95
N GLU A 68 0.65 -1.57 -14.75
CA GLU A 68 -0.63 -2.07 -15.25
C GLU A 68 -0.57 -2.46 -16.73
N VAL A 69 -1.15 -3.61 -17.07
CA VAL A 69 -1.47 -3.97 -18.46
C VAL A 69 -2.94 -3.64 -18.73
N HIS A 70 -3.20 -2.91 -19.83
CA HIS A 70 -4.53 -2.44 -20.22
C HIS A 70 -5.56 -3.60 -20.25
N PRO A 71 -6.79 -3.44 -19.72
CA PRO A 71 -7.79 -4.52 -19.65
C PRO A 71 -8.15 -5.18 -20.99
N HIS A 72 -8.10 -4.42 -22.09
CA HIS A 72 -8.33 -4.92 -23.46
C HIS A 72 -7.06 -5.39 -24.20
N SER A 73 -5.90 -5.45 -23.53
CA SER A 73 -4.67 -5.96 -24.13
C SER A 73 -4.73 -7.48 -24.27
N ALA A 74 -4.20 -8.03 -25.37
CA ALA A 74 -3.99 -9.46 -25.53
C ALA A 74 -3.05 -10.05 -24.46
N GLN A 75 -2.24 -9.21 -23.81
CA GLN A 75 -1.32 -9.61 -22.74
C GLN A 75 -1.98 -9.60 -21.35
N ARG A 76 -3.23 -9.14 -21.19
CA ARG A 76 -3.88 -8.98 -19.86
C ARG A 76 -3.94 -10.29 -19.09
N GLU A 77 -4.34 -11.37 -19.74
CA GLU A 77 -4.44 -12.69 -19.10
C GLU A 77 -3.08 -13.21 -18.65
N ALA A 78 -2.06 -13.10 -19.51
CA ALA A 78 -0.70 -13.51 -19.18
C ALA A 78 -0.09 -12.67 -18.03
N TRP A 79 -0.35 -11.37 -18.01
CA TRP A 79 0.07 -10.46 -16.94
C TRP A 79 -0.56 -10.85 -15.60
N PHE A 80 -1.87 -11.08 -15.59
CA PHE A 80 -2.57 -11.50 -14.38
C PHE A 80 -2.10 -12.87 -13.90
N GLN A 81 -1.95 -13.84 -14.82
CA GLN A 81 -1.46 -15.17 -14.47
C GLN A 81 -0.05 -15.10 -13.87
N ARG A 82 0.83 -14.25 -14.41
CA ARG A 82 2.16 -14.00 -13.84
C ARG A 82 2.09 -13.51 -12.39
N ILE A 83 1.23 -12.53 -12.10
CA ILE A 83 1.05 -12.00 -10.74
C ILE A 83 0.56 -13.10 -9.80
N TYR A 84 -0.43 -13.88 -10.24
CA TYR A 84 -0.96 -15.01 -9.47
C TYR A 84 0.14 -16.03 -9.14
N ASP A 85 0.93 -16.44 -10.13
CA ASP A 85 1.99 -17.43 -9.94
C ASP A 85 3.09 -16.92 -9.00
N LEU A 86 3.44 -15.64 -9.08
CA LEU A 86 4.38 -15.01 -8.14
C LEU A 86 3.83 -14.99 -6.71
N CYS A 87 2.54 -14.68 -6.51
CA CYS A 87 1.89 -14.73 -5.19
C CYS A 87 1.88 -16.16 -4.65
N ALA A 88 1.48 -17.13 -5.48
CA ALA A 88 1.45 -18.54 -5.11
C ALA A 88 2.85 -19.04 -4.69
N LEU A 89 3.88 -18.70 -5.46
CA LEU A 89 5.27 -19.03 -5.15
C LEU A 89 5.71 -18.43 -3.80
N ALA A 90 5.45 -17.14 -3.56
CA ALA A 90 5.78 -16.50 -2.29
C ALA A 90 5.07 -17.16 -1.10
N LEU A 91 3.79 -17.52 -1.25
CA LEU A 91 3.02 -18.21 -0.22
C LEU A 91 3.51 -19.64 0.03
N GLU A 92 3.83 -20.40 -1.01
CA GLU A 92 4.42 -21.74 -0.92
C GLU A 92 5.74 -21.68 -0.15
N MET A 93 6.56 -20.67 -0.47
CA MET A 93 7.79 -20.35 0.25
C MET A 93 7.56 -19.75 1.64
N GLY A 94 6.33 -19.66 2.12
CA GLY A 94 5.99 -19.32 3.50
C GLY A 94 6.00 -17.83 3.81
N PHE A 95 6.03 -16.96 2.81
CA PHE A 95 5.77 -15.54 2.99
C PHE A 95 4.27 -15.24 2.87
N LEU A 96 3.87 -14.00 3.16
CA LEU A 96 2.50 -13.52 3.08
C LEU A 96 2.38 -12.46 1.98
N PRO A 97 1.80 -12.79 0.82
CA PRO A 97 1.64 -11.81 -0.25
C PRO A 97 0.63 -10.72 0.11
N HIS A 98 0.98 -9.47 -0.20
CA HIS A 98 0.09 -8.31 -0.24
C HIS A 98 0.12 -7.73 -1.65
N THR A 99 -1.00 -7.74 -2.37
CA THR A 99 -1.03 -7.32 -3.78
C THR A 99 -1.54 -5.90 -3.96
N ASN A 100 -0.76 -5.05 -4.64
CA ASN A 100 -1.13 -3.72 -5.12
C ASN A 100 -0.67 -3.53 -6.57
N VAL A 101 -1.55 -3.88 -7.52
CA VAL A 101 -1.21 -4.00 -8.96
C VAL A 101 -2.15 -3.21 -9.87
N GLY A 102 -2.79 -2.18 -9.31
CA GLY A 102 -3.83 -1.42 -10.00
C GLY A 102 -5.19 -2.15 -10.05
N PRO A 103 -6.16 -1.64 -10.82
CA PRO A 103 -7.50 -2.22 -10.88
C PRO A 103 -7.52 -3.64 -11.48
N LEU A 104 -8.26 -4.51 -10.80
CA LEU A 104 -8.51 -5.89 -11.16
C LEU A 104 -10.00 -6.09 -11.42
N SER A 105 -10.35 -7.03 -12.29
CA SER A 105 -11.73 -7.51 -12.38
C SER A 105 -12.13 -8.25 -11.11
N TRP A 106 -13.42 -8.33 -10.83
CA TRP A 106 -13.93 -9.09 -9.68
C TRP A 106 -13.45 -10.56 -9.67
N ALA A 107 -13.37 -11.19 -10.84
CA ALA A 107 -12.88 -12.56 -10.98
C ALA A 107 -11.38 -12.69 -10.64
N GLU A 108 -10.58 -11.70 -11.06
CA GLU A 108 -9.15 -11.62 -10.74
C GLU A 108 -8.93 -11.43 -9.24
N MET A 109 -9.64 -10.49 -8.59
CA MET A 109 -9.60 -10.28 -7.13
C MET A 109 -10.00 -11.55 -6.36
N ARG A 110 -11.10 -12.20 -6.78
CA ARG A 110 -11.56 -13.46 -6.15
C ARG A 110 -10.51 -14.56 -6.26
N LYS A 111 -9.80 -14.66 -7.39
CA LYS A 111 -8.75 -15.66 -7.58
C LYS A 111 -7.52 -15.34 -6.71
N LEU A 112 -7.06 -14.08 -6.73
CA LEU A 112 -5.90 -13.64 -5.93
C LEU A 112 -6.13 -13.74 -4.42
N LYS A 113 -7.38 -13.65 -3.96
CA LYS A 113 -7.74 -13.83 -2.54
C LYS A 113 -7.22 -15.14 -1.96
N ASN A 114 -7.10 -16.19 -2.76
CA ASN A 114 -6.64 -17.49 -2.29
C ASN A 114 -5.13 -17.55 -2.03
N VAL A 115 -4.37 -16.58 -2.55
CA VAL A 115 -2.90 -16.54 -2.45
C VAL A 115 -2.37 -15.25 -1.82
N ASN A 116 -3.25 -14.40 -1.29
CA ASN A 116 -2.89 -13.13 -0.66
C ASN A 116 -3.46 -13.03 0.76
N ALA A 117 -2.65 -12.51 1.69
CA ALA A 117 -3.10 -12.17 3.04
C ALA A 117 -4.02 -10.94 3.01
N SER A 118 -3.67 -9.95 2.17
CA SER A 118 -4.44 -8.73 1.96
C SER A 118 -4.14 -8.17 0.57
N MET A 119 -4.89 -7.17 0.14
CA MET A 119 -4.64 -6.44 -1.10
C MET A 119 -4.73 -4.94 -0.86
N GLY A 120 -4.30 -4.14 -1.82
CA GLY A 120 -4.45 -2.71 -1.71
C GLY A 120 -4.56 -2.00 -3.04
N LEU A 121 -5.09 -0.78 -2.96
CA LEU A 121 -5.15 0.16 -4.06
C LEU A 121 -5.26 1.58 -3.50
N MET A 122 -4.32 2.45 -3.88
CA MET A 122 -4.45 3.89 -3.61
C MET A 122 -5.59 4.47 -4.44
N LEU A 123 -6.51 5.20 -3.79
CA LEU A 123 -7.46 6.05 -4.52
C LEU A 123 -6.75 7.27 -5.10
N GLU A 124 -5.67 7.70 -4.46
CA GLU A 124 -4.99 8.98 -4.66
C GLU A 124 -5.91 10.12 -4.24
N GLN A 125 -6.92 10.41 -5.06
CA GLN A 125 -7.99 11.37 -4.86
C GLN A 125 -9.17 10.96 -5.73
N LEU A 126 -10.40 11.09 -5.22
CA LEU A 126 -11.61 10.79 -6.01
C LEU A 126 -12.11 11.96 -6.85
N THR A 127 -11.49 13.13 -6.74
CA THR A 127 -11.89 14.30 -7.51
C THR A 127 -11.62 14.10 -9.01
N PRO A 128 -12.63 14.24 -9.90
CA PRO A 128 -12.43 14.07 -11.34
C PRO A 128 -11.57 15.18 -11.95
N LYS A 129 -11.28 16.26 -11.21
CA LYS A 129 -10.41 17.35 -11.66
C LYS A 129 -9.03 16.85 -12.10
N LEU A 130 -8.48 15.84 -11.41
CA LEU A 130 -7.16 15.29 -11.71
C LEU A 130 -7.09 14.59 -13.08
N LEU A 131 -8.22 14.16 -13.64
CA LEU A 131 -8.31 13.61 -15.01
C LEU A 131 -7.97 14.65 -16.08
N ASN A 132 -7.95 15.94 -15.75
CA ASN A 132 -7.52 17.00 -16.66
C ASN A 132 -6.07 17.43 -16.43
N THR A 133 -5.44 16.96 -15.36
CA THR A 133 -4.07 17.29 -14.94
C THR A 133 -3.20 16.03 -14.86
N VAL A 134 -2.85 15.58 -13.66
CA VAL A 134 -1.87 14.51 -13.42
C VAL A 134 -2.32 13.12 -13.85
N HIS A 135 -3.63 12.92 -14.02
CA HIS A 135 -4.22 11.66 -14.49
C HIS A 135 -4.75 11.73 -15.94
N ARG A 136 -4.42 12.78 -16.70
CA ARG A 136 -4.90 12.98 -18.08
C ARG A 136 -4.74 11.77 -19.00
N HIS A 137 -3.66 11.02 -18.80
CA HIS A 137 -3.32 9.84 -19.59
C HIS A 137 -3.32 8.57 -18.73
N ALA A 138 -4.15 8.53 -17.69
CA ALA A 138 -4.26 7.42 -16.76
C ALA A 138 -5.73 6.97 -16.61
N PRO A 139 -6.29 6.27 -17.62
CA PRO A 139 -7.70 5.84 -17.58
C PRO A 139 -8.03 4.91 -16.40
N SER A 140 -7.05 4.24 -15.79
CA SER A 140 -7.29 3.44 -14.57
C SER A 140 -7.54 4.30 -13.33
N LYS A 141 -7.26 5.62 -13.39
CA LYS A 141 -7.46 6.58 -12.29
C LYS A 141 -8.87 7.20 -12.27
N LEU A 142 -9.78 6.73 -13.12
CA LEU A 142 -11.19 7.12 -13.04
C LEU A 142 -11.76 6.84 -11.63
N PRO A 143 -12.35 7.84 -10.94
CA PRO A 143 -12.85 7.69 -9.57
C PRO A 143 -13.81 6.51 -9.39
N GLN A 144 -14.67 6.25 -10.38
CA GLN A 144 -15.64 5.15 -10.35
C GLN A 144 -14.95 3.79 -10.41
N VAL A 145 -13.88 3.66 -11.22
CA VAL A 145 -13.08 2.44 -11.30
C VAL A 145 -12.40 2.20 -9.96
N ARG A 146 -11.81 3.23 -9.36
CA ARG A 146 -11.12 3.13 -8.05
C ARG A 146 -12.08 2.78 -6.92
N SER A 147 -13.24 3.45 -6.84
CA SER A 147 -14.26 3.19 -5.83
C SER A 147 -14.87 1.78 -5.95
N GLN A 148 -15.03 1.27 -7.18
CA GLN A 148 -15.51 -0.08 -7.42
C GLN A 148 -14.56 -1.15 -6.86
N GLN A 149 -13.25 -0.90 -6.83
CA GLN A 149 -12.29 -1.83 -6.24
C GLN A 149 -12.50 -1.99 -4.73
N LEU A 150 -12.82 -0.89 -4.02
CA LEU A 150 -13.19 -0.97 -2.59
C LEU A 150 -14.47 -1.76 -2.39
N GLN A 151 -15.50 -1.49 -3.20
CA GLN A 151 -16.75 -2.26 -3.15
C GLN A 151 -16.50 -3.76 -3.33
N TRP A 152 -15.76 -4.15 -4.38
CA TRP A 152 -15.47 -5.55 -4.64
C TRP A 152 -14.60 -6.20 -3.58
N ALA A 153 -13.62 -5.48 -3.01
CA ALA A 153 -12.84 -5.97 -1.87
C ALA A 153 -13.76 -6.29 -0.68
N GLY A 154 -14.70 -5.40 -0.37
CA GLY A 154 -15.71 -5.60 0.65
C GLY A 154 -16.61 -6.82 0.40
N GLU A 155 -17.23 -6.91 -0.78
CA GLU A 155 -18.09 -8.04 -1.18
C GLU A 155 -17.34 -9.38 -1.12
N LEU A 156 -16.08 -9.39 -1.52
CA LEU A 156 -15.23 -10.58 -1.51
C LEU A 156 -14.62 -10.89 -0.15
N LYS A 157 -14.82 -10.04 0.88
CA LYS A 157 -14.15 -10.15 2.18
C LYS A 157 -12.63 -10.23 2.03
N ILE A 158 -12.05 -9.26 1.32
CA ILE A 158 -10.61 -9.09 1.17
C ILE A 158 -10.18 -7.96 2.11
N PRO A 159 -9.29 -8.22 3.08
CA PRO A 159 -8.68 -7.18 3.90
C PRO A 159 -7.90 -6.22 3.00
N PHE A 160 -8.21 -4.93 3.10
CA PHE A 160 -7.83 -3.97 2.07
C PHE A 160 -7.10 -2.75 2.63
N THR A 161 -5.98 -2.40 2.00
CA THR A 161 -5.24 -1.16 2.26
C THR A 161 -5.54 -0.16 1.15
N THR A 162 -5.90 1.06 1.50
CA THR A 162 -6.13 2.14 0.53
C THR A 162 -5.49 3.42 1.02
N GLY A 163 -5.71 4.54 0.35
CA GLY A 163 -5.08 5.78 0.75
C GLY A 163 -5.17 6.91 -0.25
N LEU A 164 -4.61 8.04 0.19
CA LEU A 164 -4.50 9.27 -0.55
C LEU A 164 -3.04 9.57 -0.88
N LEU A 165 -2.83 10.18 -2.04
CA LEU A 165 -1.60 10.86 -2.38
C LEU A 165 -1.86 12.36 -2.29
N LEU A 166 -1.09 13.03 -1.45
CA LEU A 166 -1.26 14.44 -1.09
C LEU A 166 -0.30 15.31 -1.90
N GLY A 167 -0.74 16.48 -2.34
CA GLY A 167 0.09 17.46 -3.07
C GLY A 167 0.13 17.26 -4.58
N ILE A 168 -0.87 16.62 -5.19
CA ILE A 168 -0.93 16.38 -6.65
C ILE A 168 -1.93 17.27 -7.39
N GLY A 169 -2.39 18.34 -6.74
CA GLY A 169 -3.28 19.36 -7.30
C GLY A 169 -4.72 19.29 -6.77
N GLU A 170 -4.96 18.48 -5.76
CA GLU A 170 -6.21 18.46 -5.01
C GLU A 170 -6.33 19.64 -4.04
N THR A 171 -7.57 19.94 -3.63
CA THR A 171 -7.86 20.85 -2.51
C THR A 171 -8.12 20.06 -1.23
N GLU A 172 -8.11 20.73 -0.09
CA GLU A 172 -8.48 20.10 1.20
C GLU A 172 -9.87 19.44 1.14
N SER A 173 -10.85 20.07 0.48
CA SER A 173 -12.18 19.48 0.30
C SER A 173 -12.13 18.15 -0.46
N ASP A 174 -11.30 18.08 -1.51
CA ASP A 174 -11.14 16.85 -2.29
C ASP A 174 -10.52 15.72 -1.43
N CYS A 175 -9.60 16.05 -0.50
CA CYS A 175 -9.06 15.10 0.48
C CYS A 175 -10.15 14.60 1.45
N TRP A 176 -10.93 15.50 2.05
CA TRP A 176 -11.98 15.14 3.01
C TRP A 176 -13.09 14.33 2.37
N GLU A 177 -13.49 14.66 1.14
CA GLU A 177 -14.46 13.89 0.35
C GLU A 177 -13.93 12.48 0.06
N THR A 178 -12.65 12.34 -0.28
CA THR A 178 -12.03 11.03 -0.51
C THR A 178 -12.00 10.20 0.78
N LEU A 179 -11.63 10.80 1.92
CA LEU A 179 -11.63 10.12 3.22
C LEU A 179 -13.05 9.75 3.69
N ALA A 180 -14.05 10.59 3.41
CA ALA A 180 -15.45 10.30 3.70
C ALA A 180 -15.96 9.11 2.87
N ALA A 181 -15.59 9.02 1.59
CA ALA A 181 -15.94 7.87 0.75
C ALA A 181 -15.28 6.57 1.22
N ILE A 182 -14.03 6.63 1.70
CA ILE A 182 -13.36 5.49 2.35
C ILE A 182 -14.12 5.07 3.61
N SER A 183 -14.49 6.04 4.45
CA SER A 183 -15.26 5.83 5.69
C SER A 183 -16.61 5.17 5.41
N GLU A 184 -17.35 5.64 4.41
CA GLU A 184 -18.64 5.07 3.97
C GLU A 184 -18.49 3.63 3.46
N SER A 185 -17.46 3.38 2.63
CA SER A 185 -17.17 2.03 2.13
C SER A 185 -16.82 1.07 3.27
N HIS A 186 -16.01 1.51 4.24
CA HIS A 186 -15.71 0.71 5.41
C HIS A 186 -16.94 0.49 6.30
N ALA A 187 -17.80 1.50 6.49
CA ALA A 187 -19.03 1.35 7.27
C ALA A 187 -19.99 0.30 6.69
N HIS A 188 -19.97 0.09 5.36
CA HIS A 188 -20.80 -0.91 4.70
C HIS A 188 -20.20 -2.33 4.78
N TYR A 189 -18.89 -2.46 4.60
CA TYR A 189 -18.24 -3.78 4.36
C TYR A 189 -17.24 -4.21 5.44
N HIS A 190 -16.81 -3.30 6.33
CA HIS A 190 -15.82 -3.51 7.39
C HIS A 190 -14.53 -4.19 6.93
N HIS A 191 -13.99 -3.79 5.78
CA HIS A 191 -12.90 -4.50 5.09
C HIS A 191 -11.58 -3.72 5.00
N ILE A 192 -11.62 -2.41 5.22
CA ILE A 192 -10.43 -1.54 5.13
C ILE A 192 -9.67 -1.63 6.43
N GLN A 193 -8.43 -2.11 6.39
CA GLN A 193 -7.56 -2.20 7.55
C GLN A 193 -6.73 -0.94 7.76
N GLU A 194 -6.35 -0.29 6.67
CA GLU A 194 -5.37 0.79 6.65
C GLU A 194 -5.74 1.85 5.61
N VAL A 195 -5.49 3.10 5.98
CA VAL A 195 -5.50 4.25 5.08
C VAL A 195 -4.13 4.91 5.11
N ILE A 196 -3.45 4.89 3.97
CA ILE A 196 -2.15 5.52 3.76
C ILE A 196 -2.37 7.00 3.44
N LEU A 197 -1.72 7.88 4.20
CA LEU A 197 -1.60 9.30 3.88
C LEU A 197 -0.20 9.56 3.37
N GLN A 198 -0.03 9.47 2.05
CA GLN A 198 1.27 9.59 1.41
C GLN A 198 1.48 11.03 0.90
N PRO A 199 2.48 11.77 1.40
CA PRO A 199 2.88 13.04 0.77
C PRO A 199 3.54 12.78 -0.59
N HIS A 200 3.23 13.62 -1.59
CA HIS A 200 3.96 13.64 -2.85
C HIS A 200 5.36 14.22 -2.65
N SER A 201 6.34 13.46 -3.12
CA SER A 201 7.75 13.82 -3.10
C SER A 201 8.31 13.74 -4.52
N PRO A 202 8.88 14.84 -5.06
CA PRO A 202 9.38 14.88 -6.42
C PRO A 202 10.52 13.89 -6.70
N GLY A 203 10.34 13.02 -7.69
CA GLY A 203 11.41 12.14 -8.17
C GLY A 203 11.99 12.57 -9.52
N THR A 204 13.02 11.84 -9.94
CA THR A 204 13.80 12.13 -11.16
C THR A 204 13.12 11.68 -12.45
N LEU A 205 12.12 10.79 -12.37
CA LEU A 205 11.46 10.17 -13.53
C LEU A 205 10.05 10.72 -13.81
N GLN A 206 9.47 11.46 -12.87
CA GLN A 206 8.18 12.12 -13.05
C GLN A 206 8.25 13.32 -14.01
N SER A 207 7.11 13.68 -14.59
CA SER A 207 6.92 14.87 -15.43
C SER A 207 5.99 15.91 -14.80
N PHE A 208 5.56 15.68 -13.55
CA PHE A 208 4.74 16.61 -12.80
C PHE A 208 5.62 17.75 -12.28
N ASP A 209 5.40 18.95 -12.82
CA ASP A 209 6.13 20.16 -12.47
C ASP A 209 5.36 20.95 -11.39
N ALA A 210 5.52 20.51 -10.15
CA ALA A 210 4.95 21.13 -8.97
C ALA A 210 5.87 20.91 -7.75
N PRO A 211 5.82 21.79 -6.74
CA PRO A 211 6.56 21.59 -5.51
C PRO A 211 6.09 20.32 -4.78
N ALA A 212 6.98 19.74 -3.97
CA ALA A 212 6.63 18.69 -3.04
C ALA A 212 5.49 19.11 -2.11
N PHE A 213 4.75 18.14 -1.60
CA PHE A 213 3.86 18.37 -0.47
C PHE A 213 4.65 18.94 0.71
N ASN A 214 4.11 19.95 1.41
CA ASN A 214 4.78 20.51 2.58
C ASN A 214 4.60 19.54 3.78
N PRO A 215 5.66 18.86 4.24
CA PRO A 215 5.54 17.84 5.29
C PRO A 215 5.02 18.40 6.62
N HIS A 216 5.17 19.70 6.88
CA HIS A 216 4.64 20.34 8.08
C HIS A 216 3.10 20.36 8.14
N GLN A 217 2.42 20.16 7.01
CA GLN A 217 0.96 20.05 6.95
C GLN A 217 0.46 18.64 7.28
N LEU A 218 1.33 17.63 7.25
CA LEU A 218 0.93 16.22 7.40
C LEU A 218 0.27 15.93 8.76
N PRO A 219 0.75 16.44 9.92
CA PRO A 219 0.07 16.25 11.21
C PRO A 219 -1.38 16.77 11.25
N GLU A 220 -1.65 17.90 10.60
CA GLU A 220 -3.01 18.45 10.51
C GLU A 220 -3.91 17.55 9.66
N VAL A 221 -3.39 17.05 8.53
CA VAL A 221 -4.10 16.10 7.67
C VAL A 221 -4.40 14.80 8.40
N ILE A 222 -3.45 14.26 9.16
CA ILE A 222 -3.63 13.06 9.99
C ILE A 222 -4.71 13.29 11.04
N THR A 223 -4.67 14.43 11.74
CA THR A 223 -5.67 14.78 12.77
C THR A 223 -7.08 14.78 12.16
N LYS A 224 -7.25 15.41 11.00
CA LYS A 224 -8.54 15.44 10.29
C LYS A 224 -8.95 14.08 9.76
N ALA A 225 -8.02 13.30 9.20
CA ALA A 225 -8.30 11.93 8.79
C ALA A 225 -8.76 11.07 9.97
N ARG A 226 -8.19 11.29 11.16
CA ARG A 226 -8.57 10.55 12.36
C ARG A 226 -9.99 10.90 12.84
N GLU A 227 -10.43 12.14 12.66
CA GLU A 227 -11.81 12.57 12.92
C GLU A 227 -12.82 11.94 11.94
N ILE A 228 -12.44 11.74 10.67
CA ILE A 228 -13.33 11.25 9.60
C ILE A 228 -13.40 9.72 9.56
N LEU A 229 -12.27 9.04 9.74
CA LEU A 229 -12.16 7.59 9.59
C LEU A 229 -12.62 6.87 10.87
N PRO A 230 -13.26 5.69 10.77
CA PRO A 230 -13.54 4.81 11.90
C PRO A 230 -12.27 4.39 12.65
N ALA A 231 -12.35 4.29 13.99
CA ALA A 231 -11.18 4.09 14.86
C ALA A 231 -10.45 2.75 14.64
N ASP A 232 -11.11 1.77 14.03
CA ASP A 232 -10.56 0.46 13.66
C ASP A 232 -9.83 0.45 12.30
N ILE A 233 -9.86 1.56 11.55
CA ILE A 233 -8.96 1.81 10.43
C ILE A 233 -7.67 2.44 10.96
N THR A 234 -6.54 1.78 10.72
CA THR A 234 -5.22 2.32 11.05
C THR A 234 -4.80 3.39 10.04
N ILE A 235 -4.24 4.50 10.51
CA ILE A 235 -3.63 5.51 9.63
C ILE A 235 -2.15 5.16 9.48
N GLN A 236 -1.75 4.93 8.23
CA GLN A 236 -0.37 4.65 7.84
C GLN A 236 0.27 5.90 7.24
N ILE A 237 1.55 6.13 7.55
CA ILE A 237 2.39 7.11 6.84
C ILE A 237 3.70 6.46 6.38
N PRO A 238 4.23 6.83 5.20
CA PRO A 238 5.53 6.35 4.74
C PRO A 238 6.66 7.16 5.41
N PRO A 239 7.46 6.57 6.32
CA PRO A 239 8.44 7.32 7.10
C PRO A 239 9.58 7.89 6.25
N ASN A 240 9.90 7.26 5.11
CA ASN A 240 10.91 7.74 4.17
C ASN A 240 10.54 9.09 3.51
N LEU A 241 9.26 9.49 3.56
CA LEU A 241 8.80 10.78 3.04
C LEU A 241 8.55 11.80 4.16
N VAL A 242 8.95 11.48 5.39
CA VAL A 242 8.94 12.35 6.57
C VAL A 242 10.34 12.35 7.17
N GLU A 243 11.28 13.05 6.52
CA GLU A 243 12.73 12.96 6.79
C GLU A 243 13.13 13.39 8.20
N ASP A 244 12.40 14.34 8.82
CA ASP A 244 12.70 14.83 10.17
C ASP A 244 12.00 13.97 11.23
N GLY A 245 12.78 13.37 12.11
CA GLY A 245 12.27 12.53 13.21
C GLY A 245 11.30 13.27 14.14
N ASN A 246 11.45 14.58 14.36
CA ASN A 246 10.47 15.36 15.14
C ASN A 246 9.13 15.46 14.41
N TRP A 247 9.13 15.58 13.08
CA TRP A 247 7.90 15.58 12.30
C TRP A 247 7.26 14.21 12.19
N LEU A 248 8.08 13.14 12.14
CA LEU A 248 7.57 11.78 12.27
C LEU A 248 6.84 11.62 13.62
N LEU A 249 7.46 12.04 14.72
CA LEU A 249 6.83 12.02 16.05
C LEU A 249 5.55 12.88 16.11
N ALA A 250 5.53 14.05 15.46
CA ALA A 250 4.33 14.88 15.38
C ALA A 250 3.19 14.17 14.63
N CYS A 251 3.50 13.44 13.56
CA CYS A 251 2.53 12.63 12.83
C CYS A 251 1.97 11.48 13.68
N ILE A 252 2.83 10.81 14.46
CA ILE A 252 2.38 9.80 15.43
C ILE A 252 1.49 10.45 16.50
N ALA A 253 1.88 11.58 17.07
CA ALA A 253 1.04 12.30 18.03
C ALA A 253 -0.32 12.71 17.45
N ALA A 254 -0.38 13.05 16.16
CA ALA A 254 -1.61 13.41 15.45
C ALA A 254 -2.56 12.23 15.19
N GLY A 255 -2.08 10.97 15.23
CA GLY A 255 -2.94 9.79 15.11
C GLY A 255 -2.46 8.71 14.13
N ALA A 256 -1.33 8.90 13.46
CA ALA A 256 -0.72 7.83 12.67
C ALA A 256 -0.20 6.72 13.60
N ARG A 257 -0.41 5.46 13.23
CA ARG A 257 -0.06 4.30 14.06
C ARG A 257 0.67 3.21 13.29
N ASP A 258 0.92 3.42 12.01
CA ASP A 258 1.63 2.46 11.17
C ASP A 258 2.60 3.12 10.20
N LEU A 259 3.75 2.50 9.99
CA LEU A 259 4.82 2.96 9.09
C LEU A 259 4.88 2.19 7.77
N GLY A 260 3.94 1.27 7.53
CA GLY A 260 3.83 0.47 6.33
C GLY A 260 4.81 -0.70 6.25
N GLY A 261 4.96 -1.22 5.04
CA GLY A 261 5.96 -2.24 4.73
C GLY A 261 7.36 -1.63 4.71
N ILE A 262 8.25 -2.10 5.59
CA ILE A 262 9.65 -1.67 5.63
C ILE A 262 10.52 -2.77 5.05
N GLY A 263 11.18 -2.43 3.94
CA GLY A 263 12.15 -3.27 3.25
C GLY A 263 13.43 -2.52 2.92
N PRO A 264 14.34 -3.14 2.14
CA PRO A 264 15.63 -2.53 1.82
C PRO A 264 15.55 -1.35 0.84
N LYS A 265 14.43 -1.21 0.11
CA LYS A 265 14.24 -0.20 -0.93
C LYS A 265 12.76 0.12 -1.13
N ASP A 266 12.45 1.39 -1.39
CA ASP A 266 11.17 1.83 -1.94
C ASP A 266 11.25 1.83 -3.49
N GLU A 267 10.37 1.05 -4.13
CA GLU A 267 10.31 0.98 -5.60
C GLU A 267 9.51 2.14 -6.21
N VAL A 268 8.62 2.78 -5.43
CA VAL A 268 7.78 3.91 -5.88
C VAL A 268 8.52 5.24 -5.75
N ASN A 269 9.26 5.42 -4.66
CA ASN A 269 10.03 6.64 -4.37
C ASN A 269 11.54 6.33 -4.26
N PRO A 270 12.19 5.84 -5.34
CA PRO A 270 13.56 5.34 -5.28
C PRO A 270 14.62 6.42 -5.00
N ASP A 271 14.27 7.69 -5.16
CA ASP A 271 15.18 8.84 -4.95
C ASP A 271 15.34 9.23 -3.47
N TYR A 272 14.55 8.63 -2.56
CA TYR A 272 14.51 8.99 -1.14
C TYR A 272 15.11 7.88 -0.25
N PRO A 273 15.85 8.25 0.82
CA PRO A 273 16.48 7.27 1.69
C PRO A 273 15.43 6.44 2.44
N HIS A 274 15.62 5.13 2.45
CA HIS A 274 14.76 4.23 3.21
C HIS A 274 15.34 4.03 4.62
N LEU A 275 14.66 4.62 5.61
CA LEU A 275 15.06 4.51 7.02
C LEU A 275 15.04 3.04 7.45
N GLN A 276 16.11 2.63 8.12
CA GLN A 276 16.21 1.27 8.66
C GLN A 276 15.43 1.16 9.97
N THR A 277 15.01 -0.05 10.32
CA THR A 277 14.15 -0.31 11.49
C THR A 277 14.77 0.21 12.78
N GLU A 278 16.09 0.07 12.95
CA GLU A 278 16.83 0.53 14.13
C GLU A 278 16.80 2.06 14.29
N GLU A 279 16.85 2.79 13.18
CA GLU A 279 16.77 4.25 13.17
C GLU A 279 15.37 4.72 13.54
N LEU A 280 14.34 4.11 12.96
CA LEU A 280 12.95 4.40 13.29
C LEU A 280 12.63 4.09 14.75
N LYS A 281 13.16 2.98 15.27
CA LYS A 281 13.04 2.62 16.69
C LYS A 281 13.64 3.71 17.58
N SER A 282 14.85 4.18 17.27
CA SER A 282 15.51 5.27 18.03
C SER A 282 14.69 6.56 18.02
N ILE A 283 14.15 6.95 16.86
CA ILE A 283 13.28 8.15 16.73
C ILE A 283 12.03 7.98 17.61
N LEU A 284 11.32 6.85 17.48
CA LEU A 284 10.07 6.59 18.19
C LEU A 284 10.26 6.49 19.71
N GLU A 285 11.33 5.82 20.16
CA GLU A 285 11.68 5.69 21.58
C GLU A 285 11.94 7.06 22.23
N SER A 286 12.53 8.00 21.48
CA SER A 286 12.74 9.37 21.97
C SER A 286 11.43 10.13 22.25
N GLY A 287 10.33 9.73 21.58
CA GLY A 287 8.98 10.23 21.82
C GLY A 287 8.13 9.35 22.74
N GLY A 288 8.70 8.30 23.34
CA GLY A 288 7.99 7.37 24.23
C GLY A 288 7.09 6.37 23.50
N TRP A 289 7.39 6.06 22.23
CA TRP A 289 6.69 5.08 21.40
C TRP A 289 7.54 3.83 21.18
N GLU A 290 6.89 2.68 21.10
CA GLU A 290 7.50 1.40 20.78
C GLU A 290 7.16 1.00 19.33
N LEU A 291 8.18 0.65 18.54
CA LEU A 291 8.02 0.13 17.19
C LEU A 291 7.90 -1.40 17.23
N VAL A 292 6.77 -1.93 16.75
CA VAL A 292 6.45 -3.37 16.83
C VAL A 292 6.17 -3.93 15.43
N PRO A 293 6.75 -5.09 15.04
CA PRO A 293 6.41 -5.72 13.78
C PRO A 293 4.97 -6.25 13.77
N ARG A 294 4.31 -6.17 12.62
CA ARG A 294 3.01 -6.77 12.34
C ARG A 294 3.03 -7.56 11.04
N LEU A 295 1.96 -8.29 10.78
CA LEU A 295 1.72 -8.93 9.49
C LEU A 295 1.09 -7.94 8.49
N PRO A 296 1.08 -8.23 7.18
CA PRO A 296 0.29 -7.49 6.18
C PRO A 296 -1.22 -7.57 6.41
N LEU A 297 -1.66 -8.27 7.46
CA LEU A 297 -3.04 -8.54 7.83
C LEU A 297 -3.27 -8.31 9.33
N TYR A 298 -4.27 -7.50 9.66
CA TYR A 298 -4.62 -7.24 11.06
C TYR A 298 -5.43 -8.40 11.66
N PRO A 299 -5.28 -8.68 12.98
CA PRO A 299 -5.91 -9.84 13.64
C PRO A 299 -7.42 -9.98 13.43
N GLN A 300 -8.17 -8.87 13.33
CA GLN A 300 -9.63 -8.89 13.14
C GLN A 300 -10.06 -9.56 11.82
N PHE A 301 -9.14 -9.74 10.88
CA PHE A 301 -9.41 -10.30 9.56
C PHE A 301 -8.95 -11.76 9.40
N ASP A 302 -8.37 -12.38 10.43
CA ASP A 302 -7.87 -13.77 10.35
C ASP A 302 -8.96 -14.75 9.92
N ASP A 303 -10.21 -14.50 10.32
CA ASP A 303 -11.36 -15.33 9.98
C ASP A 303 -11.81 -15.24 8.52
N TRP A 304 -11.32 -14.24 7.77
CA TRP A 304 -11.65 -14.07 6.36
C TRP A 304 -10.76 -14.91 5.43
N LEU A 305 -9.67 -15.43 5.98
CA LEU A 305 -8.71 -16.25 5.25
C LEU A 305 -9.20 -17.69 5.06
N GLY A 306 -8.88 -18.25 3.89
CA GLY A 306 -8.94 -19.68 3.63
C GLY A 306 -7.98 -20.47 4.54
N ALA A 307 -8.21 -21.78 4.67
CA ALA A 307 -7.51 -22.63 5.62
C ALA A 307 -5.97 -22.59 5.47
N GLU A 308 -5.47 -22.63 4.24
CA GLU A 308 -4.03 -22.61 3.96
C GLU A 308 -3.37 -21.29 4.40
N LEU A 309 -3.90 -20.14 3.94
CA LEU A 309 -3.42 -18.82 4.34
C LEU A 309 -3.50 -18.63 5.86
N ARG A 310 -4.60 -19.06 6.50
CA ARG A 310 -4.77 -18.96 7.95
C ARG A 310 -3.69 -19.74 8.70
N HIS A 311 -3.31 -20.92 8.21
CA HIS A 311 -2.22 -21.70 8.79
C HIS A 311 -0.88 -20.98 8.70
N LYS A 312 -0.55 -20.38 7.54
CA LYS A 312 0.68 -19.59 7.36
C LYS A 312 0.70 -18.34 8.23
N VAL A 313 -0.41 -17.60 8.29
CA VAL A 313 -0.56 -16.42 9.15
C VAL A 313 -0.36 -16.77 10.62
N LYS A 314 -0.98 -17.87 11.10
CA LYS A 314 -0.78 -18.34 12.47
C LYS A 314 0.71 -18.59 12.78
N GLY A 315 1.43 -19.25 11.88
CA GLY A 315 2.86 -19.52 12.06
C GLY A 315 3.72 -18.25 12.12
N TRP A 316 3.32 -17.17 11.46
CA TRP A 316 3.99 -15.87 11.58
C TRP A 316 3.60 -15.10 12.85
N ARG A 317 2.32 -15.15 13.26
CA ARG A 317 1.87 -14.52 14.52
C ARG A 317 2.58 -15.11 15.74
N GLU A 318 3.00 -16.37 15.70
CA GLU A 318 3.76 -17.02 16.78
C GLU A 318 5.23 -16.55 16.85
N ARG A 319 5.72 -15.82 15.82
CA ARG A 319 7.10 -15.31 15.75
C ARG A 319 7.23 -13.83 16.14
N PHE A 320 6.13 -13.08 16.09
CA PHE A 320 6.06 -11.66 16.45
C PHE A 320 5.39 -11.48 17.81
#